data_AF-A0AAV1XM72-F1
#
_entry.id   AF-A0AAV1XM72-F1
#
_cell.length_a   1.000
_cell.length_b   1.000
_cell.length_c   1.000
_cell.angle_alpha   90.00
_cell.angle_beta   90.00
_cell.angle_gamma   90.00
#
_symmetry.space_group_name_H-M   'P 1'
#
loop_
_entity.id
_entity.type
_entity.pdbx_description
1 polymer ?
#
loop_
_entity_poly.entity_id
_entity_poly.type
_entity_poly.pdbx_seq_one_letter_code
_entity_poly.pdbx_strand_id
1 'polypeptide(L)'
;MVLCLLPVLPSELRPIIQIDGGKLMSSDINELYRRVIYRNNTLIDLLTTSRSTLGELVMCQEKLVQEAVDTLLDNGIRGQPMRDGHNKVYKSFSDLIEGKEGRFRETLLGKRVDYSGRSVIVVGPSLSLH
;
A
#
# COMPACT_ATOMS: atom_id res chain seq x y z
N MET A 1 13.89 -3.80 -16.84
CA MET A 1 14.44 -2.59 -16.19
C MET A 1 14.90 -2.99 -14.79
N VAL A 2 15.95 -2.37 -14.23
CA VAL A 2 16.51 -2.69 -12.91
C VAL A 2 16.43 -1.46 -12.01
N LEU A 3 15.97 -1.63 -10.77
CA LEU A 3 15.86 -0.56 -9.77
C LEU A 3 17.01 -0.67 -8.77
N CYS A 4 17.86 0.36 -8.68
CA CYS A 4 18.92 0.44 -7.67
C CYS A 4 18.50 1.26 -6.44
N LEU A 5 17.56 2.18 -6.61
CA LEU A 5 17.03 3.05 -5.56
C LEU A 5 15.51 2.95 -5.58
N LEU A 6 14.92 2.62 -4.44
CA LEU A 6 13.48 2.53 -4.27
C LEU A 6 12.96 3.79 -3.55
N PRO A 7 12.12 4.62 -4.18
CA PRO A 7 11.58 5.79 -3.54
C PRO A 7 10.61 5.40 -2.41
N VAL A 8 10.62 6.20 -1.35
CA VAL A 8 9.71 6.05 -0.21
C VAL A 8 8.68 7.16 -0.23
N LEU A 9 7.40 6.82 -0.21
CA LEU A 9 6.34 7.83 -0.14
C LEU A 9 6.46 8.69 1.13
N PRO A 10 6.11 9.99 1.04
CA PRO A 10 5.93 10.85 2.19
C PRO A 10 5.01 10.22 3.25
N SER A 11 5.28 10.53 4.53
CA SER A 11 4.51 10.00 5.67
C SER A 11 3.03 10.39 5.63
N GLU A 12 2.70 11.57 5.11
CA GLU A 12 1.33 12.07 4.97
C GLU A 12 0.47 11.17 4.05
N LEU A 13 1.08 10.56 3.03
CA LEU A 13 0.41 9.63 2.13
C LEU A 13 0.31 8.21 2.71
N ARG A 14 0.97 7.96 3.84
CA ARG A 14 1.04 6.65 4.53
C ARG A 14 0.83 6.79 6.04
N PRO A 15 -0.33 7.32 6.48
CA PRO A 15 -0.51 7.71 7.87
C PRO A 15 -0.48 6.51 8.83
N ILE A 16 -0.01 6.78 10.05
CA ILE A 16 -0.15 5.91 11.21
C ILE A 16 -1.01 6.70 12.21
N ILE A 17 -2.15 6.12 12.58
CA ILE A 17 -3.17 6.78 13.39
C ILE A 17 -3.35 5.96 14.67
N GLN A 18 -3.33 6.64 15.81
CA GLN A 18 -3.69 6.04 17.07
C GLN A 18 -5.21 6.04 17.23
N ILE A 19 -5.77 4.87 17.52
CA ILE A 19 -7.19 4.68 17.81
C ILE A 19 -7.37 4.60 19.33
N ASP A 20 -8.57 4.98 19.79
CA ASP A 20 -9.04 4.78 21.16
C ASP A 20 -8.71 3.36 21.66
N GLY A 21 -8.22 3.28 22.90
CA GLY A 21 -7.70 2.04 23.47
C GLY A 21 -6.23 1.76 23.17
N GLY A 22 -5.49 2.73 22.63
CA GLY A 22 -4.03 2.65 22.47
C GLY A 22 -3.57 1.80 21.28
N LYS A 23 -4.49 1.34 20.43
CA LYS A 23 -4.17 0.57 19.23
C LYS A 23 -3.67 1.49 18.12
N LEU A 24 -2.59 1.11 17.45
CA LEU A 24 -2.10 1.81 16.26
C LEU A 24 -2.70 1.17 15.01
N MET A 25 -3.30 1.99 14.14
CA MET A 25 -3.62 1.63 12.76
C MET A 25 -2.58 2.23 11.83
N SER A 26 -2.15 1.44 10.86
CA SER A 26 -1.17 1.85 9.85
C SER A 26 -1.70 1.50 8.47
N SER A 27 -1.34 2.29 7.47
CA SER A 27 -1.58 1.94 6.07
C SER A 27 -0.89 0.63 5.69
N ASP A 28 -1.54 -0.17 4.82
CA ASP A 28 -1.02 -1.45 4.31
C ASP A 28 0.37 -1.31 3.66
N ILE A 29 0.62 -0.17 2.98
CA ILE A 29 1.89 0.12 2.31
C ILE A 29 3.07 0.24 3.29
N ASN A 30 2.82 0.64 4.55
CA ASN A 30 3.88 0.72 5.57
C ASN A 30 4.43 -0.67 5.91
N GLU A 31 3.56 -1.67 5.92
CA GLU A 31 3.96 -3.05 6.18
C GLU A 31 4.79 -3.62 5.02
N LEU A 32 4.39 -3.31 3.79
CA LEU A 32 5.15 -3.68 2.60
C LEU A 32 6.54 -3.01 2.58
N TYR A 33 6.63 -1.71 2.90
CA TYR A 33 7.91 -1.01 3.04
C TYR A 33 8.78 -1.60 4.14
N ARG A 34 8.19 -1.89 5.32
CA ARG A 34 8.90 -2.51 6.44
C ARG A 34 9.55 -3.82 6.02
N ARG A 35 8.84 -4.64 5.24
CA ARG A 35 9.36 -5.90 4.71
C ARG A 35 10.54 -5.71 3.76
N VAL A 36 10.45 -4.76 2.82
CA VAL A 36 11.56 -4.45 1.90
C VAL A 36 12.80 -4.02 2.69
N ILE A 37 12.65 -3.08 3.63
CA ILE A 37 13.75 -2.60 4.47
C ILE A 37 14.38 -3.75 5.27
N TYR A 38 13.53 -4.58 5.89
CA TYR A 38 14.00 -5.72 6.68
C TYR A 38 14.81 -6.71 5.84
N ARG A 39 14.32 -7.08 4.66
CA ARG A 39 15.02 -8.00 3.75
C ARG A 39 16.31 -7.40 3.21
N ASN A 40 16.30 -6.12 2.86
CA ASN A 40 17.48 -5.42 2.38
C ASN A 40 18.57 -5.36 3.46
N ASN A 41 18.23 -5.01 4.70
CA ASN A 41 19.18 -4.98 5.81
C ASN A 41 19.70 -6.39 6.13
N THR A 42 18.83 -7.41 6.11
CA THR A 42 19.24 -8.81 6.29
C THR A 42 20.27 -9.24 5.25
N LEU A 43 20.08 -8.84 3.98
CA LEU A 43 21.03 -9.12 2.91
C LEU A 43 22.35 -8.38 3.11
N ILE A 44 22.32 -7.10 3.50
CA ILE A 44 23.51 -6.30 3.79
C ILE A 44 24.31 -6.94 4.94
N ASP A 45 23.65 -7.26 6.05
CA ASP A 45 24.28 -7.86 7.23
C ASP A 45 24.90 -9.22 6.91
N LEU A 46 24.24 -10.00 6.05
CA LEU A 46 24.76 -11.28 5.57
C LEU A 46 26.04 -11.07 4.75
N LEU A 47 26.06 -10.12 3.81
CA LEU A 47 27.23 -9.81 2.99
C LEU A 47 28.41 -9.27 3.83
N THR A 48 28.14 -8.49 4.89
CA THR A 48 29.20 -7.94 5.75
C THR A 48 29.78 -8.96 6.73
N THR A 49 28.94 -9.86 7.26
CA THR A 49 29.33 -10.79 8.33
C THR A 49 30.04 -12.03 7.80
N SER A 50 29.81 -12.41 6.54
CA SER A 50 30.30 -13.67 5.99
C SER A 50 31.37 -13.45 4.92
N ARG A 51 32.64 -13.77 5.26
CA ARG A 51 33.75 -13.88 4.28
C ARG A 51 33.66 -15.12 3.39
N SER A 52 32.84 -16.10 3.77
CA SER A 52 32.72 -17.42 3.15
C SER A 52 31.25 -17.85 3.08
N THR A 53 30.37 -16.99 2.57
CA THR A 53 28.97 -17.35 2.36
C THR A 53 28.84 -18.32 1.19
N LEU A 54 28.03 -19.37 1.36
CA LEU A 54 27.56 -20.18 0.24
C LEU A 54 26.80 -19.26 -0.73
N GLY A 55 27.19 -19.22 -2.00
CA GLY A 55 26.52 -18.40 -3.02
C GLY A 55 25.00 -18.65 -3.10
N GLU A 56 24.57 -19.88 -2.78
CA GLU A 56 23.15 -20.26 -2.74
C GLU A 56 22.34 -19.48 -1.69
N LEU A 57 22.92 -19.18 -0.52
CA LEU A 57 22.26 -18.41 0.53
C LEU A 57 22.05 -16.95 0.11
N VAL A 58 23.05 -16.36 -0.56
CA VAL A 58 22.97 -15.00 -1.09
C VAL A 58 21.86 -14.91 -2.14
N MET A 59 21.84 -15.84 -3.10
CA MET A 59 20.79 -15.88 -4.13
C MET A 59 19.39 -16.03 -3.53
N CYS A 60 19.25 -16.81 -2.45
CA CYS A 60 17.98 -16.95 -1.75
C CYS A 60 17.53 -15.62 -1.11
N GLN A 61 18.43 -14.90 -0.44
CA GLN A 61 18.10 -13.59 0.13
C GLN A 61 17.80 -12.53 -0.94
N GLU A 62 18.57 -12.51 -2.03
CA GLU A 62 18.30 -11.64 -3.17
C GLU A 62 16.90 -11.89 -3.75
N LYS A 63 16.51 -13.17 -3.90
CA LYS A 63 15.16 -13.54 -4.32
C LYS A 63 14.09 -13.02 -3.36
N LEU A 64 14.31 -13.10 -2.05
CA LEU A 64 13.37 -12.58 -1.05
C LEU A 64 13.26 -11.05 -1.08
N VAL A 65 14.35 -10.34 -1.36
CA VAL A 65 14.32 -8.88 -1.57
C VAL A 65 13.52 -8.57 -2.83
N GLN A 66 13.76 -9.28 -3.93
CA GLN A 66 13.01 -9.11 -5.18
C GLN A 66 11.52 -9.35 -4.97
N GLU A 67 11.14 -10.43 -4.29
CA GLU A 67 9.75 -10.71 -3.96
C GLU A 67 9.11 -9.61 -3.10
N ALA A 68 9.85 -9.08 -2.12
CA ALA A 68 9.33 -7.98 -1.29
C ALA A 68 9.08 -6.71 -2.12
N VAL A 69 9.98 -6.37 -3.05
CA VAL A 69 9.81 -5.23 -3.96
C VAL A 69 8.64 -5.48 -4.92
N ASP A 70 8.51 -6.68 -5.46
CA ASP A 70 7.41 -7.04 -6.36
C ASP A 70 6.06 -6.89 -5.64
N THR A 71 5.94 -7.39 -4.41
CA THR A 71 4.71 -7.23 -3.60
C THR A 71 4.41 -5.78 -3.22
N LEU A 72 5.43 -4.93 -3.07
CA LEU A 72 5.24 -3.52 -2.76
C LEU A 72 4.63 -2.79 -3.97
N LEU A 73 5.14 -3.07 -5.17
CA LEU A 73 4.69 -2.45 -6.41
C LEU A 73 3.32 -3.00 -6.84
N ASP A 74 3.21 -4.32 -6.91
CA ASP A 74 2.00 -5.02 -7.37
C ASP A 74 1.82 -6.33 -6.57
N ASN A 75 0.95 -6.30 -5.58
CA ASN A 75 0.68 -7.42 -4.69
C ASN A 75 -0.28 -8.43 -5.35
N GLY A 76 0.25 -9.22 -6.27
CA GLY A 76 -0.50 -10.28 -6.96
C GLY A 76 0.19 -10.80 -8.21
N ILE A 77 1.16 -10.05 -8.74
CA ILE A 77 1.80 -10.36 -10.02
C ILE A 77 2.52 -11.73 -10.07
N ARG A 78 3.01 -12.25 -8.94
CA ARG A 78 3.72 -13.53 -8.84
C ARG A 78 2.91 -14.68 -8.23
N GLY A 79 1.58 -14.56 -8.18
CA GLY A 79 0.69 -15.62 -7.70
C GLY A 79 -0.01 -15.25 -6.39
N GLN A 80 0.27 -15.97 -5.30
CA GLN A 80 -0.49 -15.78 -4.06
C GLN A 80 -0.15 -14.41 -3.42
N PRO A 81 -1.14 -13.50 -3.30
CA PRO A 81 -0.88 -12.17 -2.78
C PRO A 81 -0.59 -12.24 -1.28
N MET A 82 0.24 -11.32 -0.82
CA MET A 82 0.59 -11.21 0.58
C MET A 82 -0.62 -10.71 1.40
N ARG A 83 -0.86 -11.35 2.55
CA ARG A 83 -2.00 -11.10 3.42
C ARG A 83 -1.56 -10.77 4.83
N ASP A 84 -2.41 -10.07 5.55
CA ASP A 84 -2.28 -9.80 6.97
C ASP A 84 -2.65 -11.03 7.83
N GLY A 85 -2.52 -10.89 9.15
CA GLY A 85 -2.91 -11.93 10.11
C GLY A 85 -4.42 -12.24 10.15
N HIS A 86 -5.25 -11.38 9.56
CA HIS A 86 -6.69 -11.56 9.40
C HIS A 86 -7.07 -12.02 7.98
N ASN A 87 -6.10 -12.50 7.18
CA ASN A 87 -6.29 -12.98 5.82
C ASN A 87 -6.76 -11.90 4.82
N LYS A 88 -6.65 -10.61 5.17
CA LYS A 88 -6.88 -9.48 4.26
C LYS A 88 -5.63 -9.26 3.40
N VAL A 89 -5.82 -9.11 2.09
CA VAL A 89 -4.73 -8.80 1.16
C VAL A 89 -4.24 -7.37 1.39
N TYR A 90 -2.92 -7.18 1.47
CA TYR A 90 -2.34 -5.83 1.55
C TYR A 90 -2.51 -5.09 0.22
N LYS A 91 -2.93 -3.82 0.27
CA LYS A 91 -3.00 -2.96 -0.92
C LYS A 91 -1.59 -2.48 -1.31
N SER A 92 -1.19 -2.75 -2.55
CA SER A 92 0.07 -2.34 -3.17
C SER A 92 0.00 -0.95 -3.83
N PHE A 93 1.10 -0.48 -4.42
CA PHE A 93 1.09 0.76 -5.20
C PHE A 93 0.12 0.75 -6.37
N SER A 94 0.10 -0.34 -7.14
CA SER A 94 -0.84 -0.50 -8.26
C SER A 94 -2.28 -0.41 -7.77
N ASP A 95 -2.62 -1.06 -6.65
CA ASP A 95 -3.98 -1.03 -6.07
C ASP A 95 -4.41 0.36 -5.59
N LEU A 96 -3.47 1.22 -5.20
CA LEU A 96 -3.76 2.59 -4.80
C LEU A 96 -4.13 3.46 -6.00
N ILE A 97 -3.66 3.10 -7.19
CA ILE A 97 -3.87 3.87 -8.43
C ILE A 97 -5.09 3.32 -9.18
N GLU A 98 -5.18 2.01 -9.30
CA GLU A 98 -6.17 1.29 -10.08
C GLU A 98 -7.45 0.97 -9.31
N GLY A 99 -8.49 0.55 -10.04
CA GLY A 99 -9.75 0.13 -9.45
C GLY A 99 -10.69 1.30 -9.08
N LYS A 100 -11.88 0.95 -8.55
CA LYS A 100 -12.93 1.91 -8.21
C LYS A 100 -12.57 2.78 -7.00
N GLU A 101 -11.90 2.18 -6.02
CA GLU A 101 -11.32 2.83 -4.84
C GLU A 101 -9.91 3.39 -5.10
N GLY A 102 -9.44 3.31 -6.35
CA GLY A 102 -8.16 3.87 -6.76
C GLY A 102 -8.22 5.39 -6.84
N ARG A 103 -7.08 6.03 -6.65
CA ARG A 103 -6.93 7.50 -6.64
C ARG A 103 -7.50 8.17 -7.89
N PHE A 104 -7.36 7.55 -9.07
CA PHE A 104 -7.90 8.12 -10.30
C PHE A 104 -9.43 8.27 -10.25
N ARG A 105 -10.14 7.22 -9.82
CA ARG A 105 -11.60 7.24 -9.85
C ARG A 105 -12.21 7.93 -8.64
N GLU A 106 -11.63 7.70 -7.47
CA GLU A 106 -12.18 8.24 -6.21
C GLU A 106 -11.74 9.67 -5.93
N THR A 107 -10.52 10.06 -6.31
CA THR A 107 -9.98 11.37 -5.96
C THR A 107 -9.91 12.32 -7.15
N LEU A 108 -9.69 11.85 -8.38
CA LEU A 108 -9.54 12.74 -9.54
C LEU A 108 -10.85 12.97 -10.30
N LEU A 109 -11.65 11.93 -10.55
CA LEU A 109 -12.89 12.06 -11.35
C LEU A 109 -14.10 12.55 -10.55
N GLY A 110 -14.24 12.13 -9.30
CA GLY A 110 -15.30 12.59 -8.41
C GLY A 110 -14.69 13.10 -7.12
N LYS A 111 -15.18 14.21 -6.57
CA LYS A 111 -14.77 14.72 -5.27
C LYS A 111 -15.99 15.08 -4.45
N ARG A 112 -15.83 15.05 -3.13
CA ARG A 112 -16.79 15.74 -2.25
C ARG A 112 -16.65 17.23 -2.51
N VAL A 113 -17.80 17.90 -2.62
CA VAL A 113 -17.87 19.33 -2.91
C VAL A 113 -18.57 20.05 -1.77
N ASP A 114 -18.05 21.23 -1.44
CA ASP A 114 -18.69 22.12 -0.48
C ASP A 114 -20.00 22.68 -1.03
N TYR A 115 -20.81 23.28 -0.14
CA TYR A 115 -22.13 23.84 -0.49
C TYR A 115 -23.09 22.81 -1.13
N SER A 116 -23.00 21.55 -0.70
CA SER A 116 -23.88 20.48 -1.15
C SER A 116 -24.70 19.90 0.00
N GLY A 117 -25.91 19.44 -0.31
CA GLY A 117 -26.82 18.81 0.64
C GLY A 117 -27.65 17.73 -0.04
N ARG A 118 -28.15 16.79 0.76
CA ARG A 118 -29.07 15.74 0.29
C ARG A 118 -30.20 15.58 1.30
N SER A 119 -31.43 15.56 0.79
CA SER A 119 -32.63 15.26 1.57
C SER A 119 -33.59 14.41 0.73
N VAL A 120 -34.58 13.82 1.40
CA VAL A 120 -35.67 13.12 0.73
C VAL A 120 -36.59 14.15 0.09
N ILE A 121 -36.94 13.93 -1.17
CA ILE A 121 -37.90 14.78 -1.89
C ILE A 121 -39.32 14.26 -1.67
N VAL A 122 -40.27 15.18 -1.51
CA VAL A 122 -41.71 14.91 -1.44
C VAL A 122 -42.45 15.81 -2.43
N VAL A 123 -43.66 15.44 -2.82
CA VAL A 123 -44.48 16.23 -3.74
C VAL A 123 -44.82 17.58 -3.10
N GLY A 124 -44.45 18.68 -3.77
CA GLY A 124 -44.78 20.06 -3.38
C GLY A 124 -45.81 20.66 -4.34
N PRO A 125 -47.12 20.42 -4.14
CA PRO A 125 -48.14 20.73 -5.14
C PRO A 125 -48.38 22.24 -5.33
N SER A 126 -48.00 23.06 -4.35
CA SER A 126 -48.11 24.52 -4.39
C SER A 126 -46.86 25.23 -4.94
N LEU A 127 -45.82 24.48 -5.33
CA LEU A 127 -44.58 25.05 -5.84
C LEU A 127 -44.72 25.40 -7.33
N SER A 128 -44.21 26.56 -7.72
CA SER A 128 -44.08 26.95 -9.13
C SER A 128 -42.95 26.18 -9.80
N LEU A 129 -42.98 26.10 -11.14
CA LEU A 129 -41.96 25.36 -11.90
C LEU A 129 -40.55 25.99 -11.79
N HIS A 130 -40.48 27.31 -11.72
CA HIS A 130 -39.28 28.12 -11.51
C HIS A 130 -39.70 29.53 -11.09
#